data_AF-A0A430HQ59-F1
#
_entry.id   AF-A0A430HQ59-F1
#
_cell.length_a   1.000
_cell.length_b   1.000
_cell.length_c   1.000
_cell.angle_alpha   90.00
_cell.angle_beta   90.00
_cell.angle_gamma   90.00
#
_symmetry.space_group_name_H-M   'P 1'
#
loop_
_entity.id
_entity.type
_entity.pdbx_description
1 polymer ?
#
loop_
_entity_poly.entity_id
_entity_poly.type
_entity_poly.pdbx_seq_one_letter_code
_entity_poly.pdbx_strand_id
1 'polypeptide(L)'
;MNAQRLLSLILSATLAGPALAAGDDKFDDYFDTQMKAAQKAMSEKRYASVKETVTELEKALAKADPSYGEKSQWAYVLDFKRFALVEMGEQEAALESCRRTVKVLASNDWPYLEEFNVVRAARRACHNMLAWEHSAAATTLAQHEEAIAQIEQCFATVSPIEDDSVLDNFYETRATVYLKANALAKNKYQPQLFDTLARADLRKLALDDDPEFAKIMKTPAYLSFRKDFKLPKKNTRPGINLSSISSDDR
;
A
#
# COMPACT_ATOMS: atom_id res chain seq x y z
N MET A 1 -51.95 -8.60 -44.68
CA MET A 1 -51.78 -7.15 -44.37
C MET A 1 -52.14 -6.98 -42.90
N ASN A 2 -51.14 -6.87 -42.01
CA ASN A 2 -50.58 -5.62 -41.43
C ASN A 2 -51.65 -4.78 -40.70
N ALA A 3 -51.44 -4.33 -39.45
CA ALA A 3 -50.23 -3.69 -38.93
C ALA A 3 -50.05 -3.94 -37.40
N GLN A 4 -48.86 -4.33 -36.94
CA GLN A 4 -47.83 -3.48 -36.29
C GLN A 4 -48.12 -3.17 -34.81
N ARG A 5 -47.40 -3.79 -33.86
CA ARG A 5 -46.06 -3.46 -33.33
C ARG A 5 -46.13 -2.51 -32.13
N LEU A 6 -45.80 -3.06 -30.96
CA LEU A 6 -45.03 -2.45 -29.85
C LEU A 6 -44.74 -3.60 -28.85
N LEU A 7 -43.85 -4.55 -29.21
CA LEU A 7 -42.44 -4.58 -28.76
C LEU A 7 -42.35 -4.33 -27.25
N SER A 8 -42.35 -5.32 -26.35
CA SER A 8 -41.42 -6.46 -26.24
C SER A 8 -39.98 -6.08 -26.57
N LEU A 9 -39.41 -5.22 -25.73
CA LEU A 9 -37.97 -5.04 -25.53
C LEU A 9 -37.79 -4.59 -24.08
N ILE A 10 -37.82 -5.56 -23.17
CA ILE A 10 -37.05 -5.47 -21.93
C ILE A 10 -35.60 -5.48 -22.40
N LEU A 11 -35.08 -4.29 -22.69
CA LEU A 11 -33.67 -4.08 -22.88
C LEU A 11 -33.07 -4.22 -21.48
N SER A 12 -32.72 -5.44 -21.11
CA SER A 12 -31.63 -5.68 -20.18
C SER A 12 -30.39 -5.08 -20.82
N ALA A 13 -30.21 -3.76 -20.65
CA ALA A 13 -28.94 -3.12 -20.87
C ALA A 13 -28.00 -3.70 -19.83
N THR A 14 -27.35 -4.79 -20.23
CA THR A 14 -26.14 -5.29 -19.59
C THR A 14 -25.25 -4.10 -19.28
N LEU A 15 -24.88 -3.98 -17.99
CA LEU A 15 -23.73 -3.24 -17.47
C LEU A 15 -22.44 -3.77 -18.12
N ALA A 16 -22.36 -3.69 -19.44
CA ALA A 16 -21.13 -3.85 -20.18
C ALA A 16 -20.56 -2.44 -20.26
N GLY A 17 -19.63 -2.14 -19.33
CA GLY A 17 -18.68 -1.07 -19.57
C GLY A 17 -18.11 -1.19 -20.98
N PRO A 18 -17.74 -0.07 -21.62
CA PRO A 18 -17.31 -0.08 -23.00
C PRO A 18 -16.21 -1.14 -23.20
N ALA A 19 -16.31 -1.93 -24.26
CA ALA A 19 -15.33 -2.96 -24.62
C ALA A 19 -14.05 -2.32 -25.16
N LEU A 20 -13.46 -1.42 -24.37
CA LEU A 20 -12.19 -0.79 -24.64
C LEU A 20 -11.12 -1.66 -24.00
N ALA A 21 -10.21 -2.18 -24.83
CA ALA A 21 -8.98 -2.78 -24.35
C ALA A 21 -8.03 -1.64 -23.94
N ALA A 22 -7.31 -1.78 -22.82
CA ALA A 22 -6.29 -0.77 -22.48
C ALA A 22 -5.14 -0.77 -23.48
N GLY A 23 -4.58 0.42 -23.75
CA GLY A 23 -3.56 0.68 -24.76
C GLY A 23 -4.05 1.31 -26.07
N ASP A 24 -5.34 1.64 -26.17
CA ASP A 24 -5.89 2.59 -27.17
C ASP A 24 -6.00 3.96 -26.50
N ASP A 25 -5.70 5.08 -27.19
CA ASP A 25 -5.86 6.45 -26.68
C ASP A 25 -7.26 6.66 -26.05
N LYS A 26 -8.27 5.95 -26.59
CA LYS A 26 -9.64 5.96 -26.07
C LYS A 26 -9.79 5.31 -24.70
N PHE A 27 -8.94 4.35 -24.36
CA PHE A 27 -8.92 3.76 -23.02
C PHE A 27 -8.33 4.73 -22.02
N ASP A 28 -7.24 5.42 -22.34
CA ASP A 28 -6.62 6.35 -21.39
C ASP A 28 -7.55 7.53 -21.08
N ASP A 29 -8.23 8.09 -22.09
CA ASP A 29 -9.28 9.09 -21.90
C ASP A 29 -10.44 8.57 -21.03
N TYR A 30 -10.84 7.31 -21.24
CA TYR A 30 -11.87 6.65 -20.45
C TYR A 30 -11.40 6.45 -19.00
N PHE A 31 -10.20 5.92 -18.80
CA PHE A 31 -9.57 5.67 -17.50
C PHE A 31 -9.49 6.97 -16.70
N ASP A 32 -8.94 8.02 -17.29
CA ASP A 32 -8.80 9.33 -16.66
C ASP A 32 -10.15 9.93 -16.27
N THR A 33 -11.15 9.80 -17.13
CA THR A 33 -12.51 10.26 -16.85
C THR A 33 -13.12 9.52 -15.66
N GLN A 34 -13.00 8.20 -15.64
CA GLN A 34 -13.52 7.37 -14.55
C GLN A 34 -12.75 7.61 -13.24
N MET A 35 -11.42 7.74 -13.29
CA MET A 35 -10.60 8.02 -12.10
C MET A 35 -10.89 9.40 -11.52
N LYS A 36 -11.11 10.44 -12.34
CA LYS A 36 -11.59 11.76 -11.87
C LYS A 36 -12.96 11.64 -11.19
N ALA A 37 -13.88 10.87 -11.77
CA ALA A 37 -15.19 10.62 -11.17
C ALA A 37 -15.07 9.86 -9.83
N ALA A 38 -14.21 8.84 -9.76
CA ALA A 38 -13.92 8.09 -8.55
C ALA A 38 -13.27 8.97 -7.48
N GLN A 39 -12.33 9.85 -7.85
CA GLN A 39 -11.68 10.78 -6.92
C GLN A 39 -12.68 11.78 -6.34
N LYS A 40 -13.57 12.32 -7.17
CA LYS A 40 -14.68 13.16 -6.71
C LYS A 40 -15.57 12.39 -5.73
N ALA A 41 -16.02 11.19 -6.10
CA ALA A 41 -16.84 10.34 -5.22
C ALA A 41 -16.14 10.01 -3.91
N MET A 42 -14.82 9.79 -3.93
CA MET A 42 -13.99 9.56 -2.74
C MET A 42 -14.04 10.77 -1.80
N SER A 43 -13.84 11.98 -2.33
CA SER A 43 -13.88 13.22 -1.53
C SER A 43 -15.27 13.49 -0.93
N GLU A 44 -16.33 13.02 -1.59
CA GLU A 44 -17.72 13.12 -1.15
C GLU A 44 -18.13 11.93 -0.26
N LYS A 45 -17.20 11.04 0.11
CA LYS A 45 -17.44 9.83 0.90
C LYS A 45 -18.47 8.86 0.30
N ARG A 46 -18.65 8.90 -1.03
CA ARG A 46 -19.53 8.00 -1.79
C ARG A 46 -18.80 6.70 -2.14
N TYR A 47 -18.36 5.97 -1.12
CA TYR A 47 -17.46 4.81 -1.28
C TYR A 47 -18.05 3.67 -2.10
N ALA A 48 -19.36 3.44 -2.05
CA ALA A 48 -20.04 2.46 -2.91
C ALA A 48 -19.87 2.79 -4.41
N SER A 49 -19.99 4.07 -4.78
CA SER A 49 -19.76 4.52 -6.17
C SER A 49 -18.28 4.40 -6.57
N VAL A 50 -17.36 4.67 -5.64
CA VAL A 50 -15.93 4.43 -5.87
C VAL A 50 -15.67 2.96 -6.15
N LYS A 51 -16.17 2.06 -5.28
CA LYS A 51 -16.02 0.60 -5.41
C LYS A 51 -16.55 0.10 -6.75
N GLU A 52 -17.72 0.56 -7.19
CA GLU A 52 -18.28 0.21 -8.50
C GLU A 52 -17.35 0.64 -9.63
N THR A 53 -16.94 1.92 -9.63
CA THR A 53 -16.08 2.50 -10.66
C THR A 53 -14.74 1.76 -10.78
N VAL A 54 -14.04 1.55 -9.67
CA VAL A 54 -12.73 0.89 -9.66
C VAL A 54 -12.83 -0.60 -9.97
N THR A 55 -13.95 -1.25 -9.65
CA THR A 55 -14.18 -2.66 -10.03
C THR A 55 -14.33 -2.79 -11.55
N GLU A 56 -15.02 -1.85 -12.20
CA GLU A 56 -15.13 -1.83 -13.67
C GLU A 56 -13.79 -1.50 -14.34
N LEU A 57 -13.04 -0.53 -13.80
CA LEU A 57 -11.69 -0.23 -14.29
C LEU A 57 -10.73 -1.42 -14.11
N GLU A 58 -10.79 -2.13 -12.99
CA GLU A 58 -9.99 -3.34 -12.76
C GLU A 58 -10.30 -4.42 -13.81
N LYS A 59 -11.58 -4.64 -14.14
CA LYS A 59 -11.99 -5.57 -15.19
C LYS A 59 -11.49 -5.13 -16.56
N ALA A 60 -11.51 -3.83 -16.86
CA ALA A 60 -11.05 -3.30 -18.13
C ALA A 60 -9.52 -3.42 -18.27
N LEU A 61 -8.77 -3.09 -17.21
CA LEU A 61 -7.32 -3.31 -17.13
C LEU A 61 -6.95 -4.79 -17.28
N ALA A 62 -7.73 -5.71 -16.71
CA ALA A 62 -7.47 -7.15 -16.84
C ALA A 62 -7.71 -7.69 -18.27
N LYS A 63 -8.53 -7.02 -19.08
CA LYS A 63 -8.79 -7.36 -20.49
C LYS A 63 -7.76 -6.75 -21.45
N ALA A 64 -7.06 -5.72 -21.02
CA ALA A 64 -5.98 -5.13 -21.77
C ALA A 64 -4.82 -6.10 -21.97
N ASP A 65 -4.00 -5.83 -22.99
CA ASP A 65 -2.83 -6.62 -23.37
C ASP A 65 -2.05 -7.14 -22.14
N PRO A 66 -1.67 -8.44 -22.06
CA PRO A 66 -0.82 -8.96 -20.99
C PRO A 66 0.52 -8.23 -20.81
N SER A 67 0.97 -7.50 -21.83
CA SER A 67 2.15 -6.63 -21.82
C SER A 67 1.85 -5.18 -21.41
N TYR A 68 0.60 -4.84 -21.10
CA TYR A 68 0.17 -3.51 -20.71
C TYR A 68 0.93 -3.06 -19.44
N GLY A 69 1.94 -2.23 -19.69
CA GLY A 69 3.02 -1.90 -18.76
C GLY A 69 2.67 -0.86 -17.70
N GLU A 70 1.46 -0.31 -17.70
CA GLU A 70 1.10 0.80 -16.84
C GLU A 70 0.73 0.35 -15.42
N LYS A 71 1.76 -0.04 -14.66
CA LYS A 71 1.65 -0.35 -13.21
C LYS A 71 1.02 0.80 -12.43
N SER A 72 1.15 2.04 -12.89
CA SER A 72 0.56 3.22 -12.25
C SER A 72 -0.96 3.24 -12.32
N GLN A 73 -1.58 2.88 -13.46
CA GLN A 73 -3.03 2.75 -13.55
C GLN A 73 -3.58 1.63 -12.64
N TRP A 74 -2.91 0.48 -12.61
CA TRP A 74 -3.21 -0.60 -11.65
C TRP A 74 -3.09 -0.13 -10.21
N ALA A 75 -2.06 0.64 -9.87
CA ALA A 75 -1.85 1.15 -8.52
C ALA A 75 -2.99 2.09 -8.08
N TYR A 76 -3.43 3.01 -8.94
CA TYR A 76 -4.57 3.89 -8.64
C TYR A 76 -5.85 3.10 -8.37
N VAL A 77 -6.20 2.19 -9.27
CA VAL A 77 -7.43 1.38 -9.17
C VAL A 77 -7.43 0.56 -7.89
N LEU A 78 -6.34 -0.14 -7.62
CA LEU A 78 -6.25 -1.05 -6.49
C LEU A 78 -6.15 -0.32 -5.14
N ASP A 79 -5.49 0.84 -5.08
CA ASP A 79 -5.43 1.64 -3.85
C ASP A 79 -6.79 2.28 -3.52
N PHE A 80 -7.49 2.83 -4.52
CA PHE A 80 -8.85 3.34 -4.32
C PHE A 80 -9.82 2.24 -3.90
N LYS A 81 -9.70 1.05 -4.51
CA LYS A 81 -10.50 -0.11 -4.13
C LYS A 81 -10.26 -0.50 -2.67
N ARG A 82 -9.00 -0.63 -2.26
CA ARG A 82 -8.62 -0.91 -0.87
C ARG A 82 -9.23 0.11 0.08
N PHE A 83 -9.05 1.40 -0.20
CA PHE A 83 -9.54 2.47 0.65
C PHE A 83 -11.07 2.47 0.76
N ALA A 84 -11.78 2.37 -0.36
CA ALA A 84 -13.24 2.32 -0.36
C ALA A 84 -13.79 1.11 0.43
N LEU A 85 -13.16 -0.06 0.31
CA LEU A 85 -13.56 -1.26 1.05
C LEU A 85 -13.37 -1.09 2.56
N VAL A 86 -12.25 -0.48 2.99
CA VAL A 86 -12.00 -0.17 4.41
C VAL A 86 -13.08 0.77 4.95
N GLU A 87 -13.36 1.86 4.25
CA GLU A 87 -14.36 2.85 4.68
C GLU A 87 -15.79 2.29 4.70
N MET A 88 -16.06 1.25 3.91
CA MET A 88 -17.33 0.52 3.92
C MET A 88 -17.42 -0.56 5.01
N GLY A 89 -16.35 -0.78 5.78
CA GLY A 89 -16.27 -1.84 6.79
C GLY A 89 -16.09 -3.25 6.20
N GLU A 90 -15.74 -3.37 4.92
CA GLU A 90 -15.54 -4.63 4.23
C GLU A 90 -14.09 -5.14 4.39
N GLN A 91 -13.66 -5.38 5.63
CA GLN A 91 -12.25 -5.60 5.97
C GLN A 91 -11.60 -6.78 5.22
N GLU A 92 -12.26 -7.95 5.17
CA GLU A 92 -11.73 -9.13 4.48
C GLU A 92 -11.58 -8.91 2.98
N ALA A 93 -12.53 -8.18 2.35
CA ALA A 93 -12.43 -7.85 0.93
C ALA A 93 -11.28 -6.86 0.67
N ALA A 94 -11.06 -5.91 1.58
CA ALA A 94 -9.92 -5.00 1.52
C ALA A 94 -8.59 -5.75 1.65
N LEU A 95 -8.50 -6.72 2.56
CA LEU A 95 -7.33 -7.59 2.71
C LEU A 95 -7.05 -8.42 1.47
N GLU A 96 -8.08 -8.99 0.86
CA GLU A 96 -7.92 -9.71 -0.40
C GLU A 96 -7.47 -8.79 -1.53
N SER A 97 -8.00 -7.55 -1.58
CA SER A 97 -7.50 -6.51 -2.49
C SER A 97 -6.02 -6.24 -2.25
N CYS A 98 -5.56 -6.12 -1.00
CA CYS A 98 -4.14 -5.95 -0.67
C CYS A 98 -3.27 -7.10 -1.15
N ARG A 99 -3.68 -8.36 -0.93
CA ARG A 99 -2.95 -9.55 -1.43
C ARG A 99 -2.85 -9.54 -2.95
N ARG A 100 -3.92 -9.12 -3.64
CA ARG A 100 -3.91 -8.95 -5.08
C ARG A 100 -2.95 -7.84 -5.51
N THR A 101 -2.98 -6.68 -4.86
CA THR A 101 -2.11 -5.55 -5.15
C THR A 101 -0.64 -5.90 -5.07
N VAL A 102 -0.20 -6.52 -3.98
CA VAL A 102 1.22 -6.88 -3.82
C VAL A 102 1.67 -7.88 -4.88
N LYS A 103 0.76 -8.75 -5.38
CA LYS A 103 1.03 -9.68 -6.48
C LYS A 103 1.07 -8.98 -7.85
N VAL A 104 0.08 -8.14 -8.16
CA VAL A 104 0.00 -7.43 -9.44
C VAL A 104 1.16 -6.46 -9.60
N LEU A 105 1.58 -5.84 -8.51
CA LEU A 105 2.64 -4.85 -8.47
C LEU A 105 3.99 -5.47 -8.01
N ALA A 106 4.17 -6.78 -8.03
CA ALA A 106 5.32 -7.44 -7.38
C ALA A 106 6.72 -7.12 -7.96
N SER A 107 6.84 -6.68 -9.22
CA SER A 107 8.16 -6.37 -9.80
C SER A 107 8.75 -5.10 -9.18
N ASN A 108 10.04 -5.14 -8.82
CA ASN A 108 10.78 -3.96 -8.35
C ASN A 108 11.69 -3.37 -9.44
N ASP A 109 11.63 -3.90 -10.67
CA ASP A 109 12.42 -3.44 -11.81
C ASP A 109 11.90 -2.11 -12.38
N TRP A 110 11.08 -1.38 -11.61
CA TRP A 110 10.65 -0.06 -12.01
C TRP A 110 11.78 0.91 -11.79
N PRO A 111 12.07 1.75 -12.78
CA PRO A 111 12.96 2.88 -12.60
C PRO A 111 12.62 3.66 -11.33
N TYR A 112 13.65 4.18 -10.65
CA TYR A 112 13.50 5.20 -9.62
C TYR A 112 13.10 6.54 -10.29
N LEU A 113 11.92 6.56 -10.89
CA LEU A 113 11.26 7.72 -11.47
C LEU A 113 10.03 8.07 -10.63
N GLU A 114 9.65 9.34 -10.69
CA GLU A 114 8.55 9.92 -9.93
C GLU A 114 7.20 9.31 -10.31
N GLU A 115 7.01 8.97 -11.59
CA GLU A 115 5.79 8.32 -12.12
C GLU A 115 5.47 6.97 -11.45
N PHE A 116 6.46 6.29 -10.86
CA PHE A 116 6.30 5.03 -10.14
C PHE A 116 6.10 5.21 -8.63
N ASN A 117 6.08 6.46 -8.11
CA ASN A 117 5.80 6.72 -6.70
C ASN A 117 4.42 6.20 -6.29
N VAL A 118 3.41 6.33 -7.15
CA VAL A 118 2.06 5.80 -6.88
C VAL A 118 2.08 4.28 -6.68
N VAL A 119 2.90 3.58 -7.46
CA VAL A 119 3.01 2.12 -7.39
C VAL A 119 3.66 1.69 -6.08
N ARG A 120 4.75 2.37 -5.70
CA ARG A 120 5.40 2.15 -4.40
C ARG A 120 4.47 2.50 -3.25
N ALA A 121 3.75 3.61 -3.31
CA ALA A 121 2.79 4.03 -2.28
C ALA A 121 1.66 3.00 -2.08
N ALA A 122 1.04 2.54 -3.17
CA ALA A 122 -0.01 1.52 -3.10
C ALA A 122 0.50 0.21 -2.48
N ARG A 123 1.71 -0.23 -2.83
CA ARG A 123 2.35 -1.40 -2.23
C ARG A 123 2.66 -1.21 -0.75
N ARG A 124 3.23 -0.08 -0.36
CA ARG A 124 3.51 0.25 1.05
C ARG A 124 2.23 0.19 1.88
N ALA A 125 1.15 0.81 1.40
CA ALA A 125 -0.14 0.79 2.08
C ALA A 125 -0.70 -0.63 2.21
N CYS A 126 -0.60 -1.47 1.17
CA CYS A 126 -1.07 -2.86 1.22
C CYS A 126 -0.25 -3.73 2.17
N HIS A 127 1.08 -3.64 2.12
CA HIS A 127 1.97 -4.35 3.05
C HIS A 127 1.73 -3.92 4.50
N ASN A 128 1.51 -2.62 4.75
CA ASN A 128 1.18 -2.12 6.07
C ASN A 128 -0.14 -2.69 6.60
N MET A 129 -1.20 -2.65 5.79
CA MET A 129 -2.51 -3.19 6.18
C MET A 129 -2.45 -4.70 6.45
N LEU A 130 -1.74 -5.46 5.60
CA LEU A 130 -1.52 -6.89 5.82
C LEU A 130 -0.75 -7.16 7.13
N ALA A 131 0.30 -6.38 7.42
CA ALA A 131 1.06 -6.50 8.65
C ALA A 131 0.20 -6.23 9.90
N TRP A 132 -0.59 -5.15 9.86
CA TRP A 132 -1.49 -4.77 10.95
C TRP A 132 -2.48 -5.90 11.26
N GLU A 133 -3.21 -6.37 10.25
CA GLU A 133 -4.26 -7.38 10.43
C GLU A 133 -3.69 -8.75 10.81
N HIS A 134 -2.59 -9.19 10.18
CA HIS A 134 -1.92 -10.43 10.59
C HIS A 134 -1.45 -10.36 12.04
N SER A 135 -0.91 -9.22 12.49
CA SER A 135 -0.48 -9.02 13.86
C SER A 135 -1.64 -8.89 14.85
N ALA A 136 -2.79 -8.39 14.42
CA ALA A 136 -4.00 -8.34 15.24
C ALA A 136 -4.57 -9.74 15.49
N ALA A 137 -4.56 -10.61 14.48
CA ALA A 137 -5.08 -11.98 14.56
C ALA A 137 -4.06 -13.02 15.07
N ALA A 138 -2.78 -12.68 15.11
CA ALA A 138 -1.72 -13.60 15.52
C ALA A 138 -1.84 -14.00 17.00
N THR A 139 -1.65 -15.29 17.26
CA THR A 139 -1.61 -15.89 18.62
C THR A 139 -0.29 -16.61 18.89
N THR A 140 0.55 -16.73 17.87
CA THR A 140 1.83 -17.44 17.93
C THR A 140 2.96 -16.55 17.40
N LEU A 141 4.19 -16.89 17.80
CA LEU A 141 5.37 -16.17 17.31
C LEU A 141 5.51 -16.25 15.78
N ALA A 142 5.28 -17.42 15.18
CA ALA A 142 5.39 -17.60 13.74
C ALA A 142 4.44 -16.69 12.95
N GLN A 143 3.19 -16.53 13.43
CA GLN A 143 2.23 -15.60 12.82
C GLN A 143 2.66 -14.14 12.95
N HIS A 144 3.25 -13.74 14.09
CA HIS A 144 3.84 -12.41 14.19
C HIS A 144 5.06 -12.23 13.29
N GLU A 145 5.85 -13.28 13.05
CA GLU A 145 6.96 -13.24 12.10
C GLU A 145 6.48 -13.05 10.65
N GLU A 146 5.31 -13.58 10.29
CA GLU A 146 4.65 -13.26 9.00
C GLU A 146 4.22 -11.78 8.93
N ALA A 147 3.70 -11.22 10.02
CA ALA A 147 3.38 -9.79 10.09
C ALA A 147 4.65 -8.92 10.00
N ILE A 148 5.75 -9.34 10.64
CA ILE A 148 7.07 -8.70 10.52
C ILE A 148 7.52 -8.70 9.06
N ALA A 149 7.41 -9.84 8.37
CA ALA A 149 7.80 -9.91 6.97
C ALA A 149 7.03 -8.91 6.09
N GLN A 150 5.73 -8.71 6.35
CA GLN A 150 4.93 -7.72 5.63
C GLN A 150 5.38 -6.28 5.92
N ILE A 151 5.56 -5.90 7.19
CA ILE A 151 5.94 -4.52 7.51
C ILE A 151 7.36 -4.19 7.05
N GLU A 152 8.28 -5.16 7.02
CA GLU A 152 9.61 -4.96 6.44
C GLU A 152 9.55 -4.77 4.93
N GLN A 153 8.65 -5.45 4.21
CA GLN A 153 8.40 -5.16 2.78
C GLN A 153 7.84 -3.76 2.55
N CYS A 154 6.96 -3.27 3.45
CA CYS A 154 6.51 -1.87 3.41
C CYS A 154 7.69 -0.90 3.50
N PHE A 155 8.57 -1.06 4.50
CA PHE A 155 9.72 -0.17 4.69
C PHE A 155 10.82 -0.33 3.61
N ALA A 156 10.88 -1.48 2.94
CA ALA A 156 11.77 -1.71 1.80
C ALA A 156 11.24 -1.11 0.48
N THR A 157 9.93 -0.86 0.37
CA THR A 157 9.30 -0.33 -0.84
C THR A 157 9.43 1.20 -0.90
N VAL A 158 10.66 1.72 -0.92
CA VAL A 158 10.95 3.15 -0.98
C VAL A 158 12.14 3.41 -1.89
N SER A 159 12.04 4.46 -2.71
CA SER A 159 13.08 4.88 -3.63
C SER A 159 14.08 5.84 -2.97
N PRO A 160 15.37 5.84 -3.38
CA PRO A 160 16.33 6.88 -2.98
C PRO A 160 15.90 8.31 -3.31
N ILE A 161 14.99 8.49 -4.29
CA ILE A 161 14.48 9.82 -4.67
C ILE A 161 13.33 10.28 -3.77
N GLU A 162 12.67 9.36 -3.05
CA GLU A 162 11.59 9.71 -2.13
C GLU A 162 12.16 10.29 -0.84
N ASP A 163 11.43 11.22 -0.22
CA ASP A 163 11.75 11.64 1.14
C ASP A 163 11.33 10.55 2.14
N ASP A 164 12.10 10.38 3.22
CA ASP A 164 11.81 9.35 4.23
C ASP A 164 10.43 9.54 4.91
N SER A 165 9.82 10.73 4.81
CA SER A 165 8.45 11.00 5.30
C SER A 165 7.36 10.17 4.66
N VAL A 166 7.60 9.56 3.49
CA VAL A 166 6.66 8.59 2.92
C VAL A 166 6.45 7.35 3.81
N LEU A 167 7.30 7.15 4.83
CA LEU A 167 7.21 6.06 5.79
C LEU A 167 6.54 6.44 7.13
N ASP A 168 6.25 7.72 7.35
CA ASP A 168 5.83 8.23 8.66
C ASP A 168 4.57 7.54 9.19
N ASN A 169 3.59 7.38 8.31
CA ASN A 169 2.31 6.75 8.63
C ASN A 169 2.40 5.23 8.95
N PHE A 170 3.58 4.62 8.82
CA PHE A 170 3.76 3.16 8.99
C PHE A 170 4.57 2.79 10.24
N TYR A 171 5.15 3.78 10.94
CA TYR A 171 5.94 3.52 12.14
C TYR A 171 5.12 2.93 13.28
N GLU A 172 3.85 3.34 13.44
CA GLU A 172 2.96 2.78 14.45
C GLU A 172 2.75 1.28 14.24
N THR A 173 2.39 0.87 13.02
CA THR A 173 2.21 -0.56 12.69
C THR A 173 3.50 -1.34 12.93
N ARG A 174 4.66 -0.81 12.52
CA ARG A 174 5.95 -1.46 12.76
C ARG A 174 6.27 -1.63 14.24
N ALA A 175 6.05 -0.60 15.04
CA ALA A 175 6.26 -0.65 16.48
C ALA A 175 5.33 -1.68 17.13
N THR A 176 4.05 -1.68 16.78
CA THR A 176 3.04 -2.62 17.28
C THR A 176 3.40 -4.07 16.96
N VAL A 177 3.78 -4.35 15.70
CA VAL A 177 4.18 -5.69 15.26
C VAL A 177 5.39 -6.19 16.06
N TYR A 178 6.43 -5.37 16.21
CA TYR A 178 7.60 -5.75 16.99
C TYR A 178 7.31 -5.91 18.47
N LEU A 179 6.49 -5.04 19.07
CA LEU A 179 6.10 -5.13 20.48
C LEU A 179 5.44 -6.48 20.78
N LYS A 180 4.43 -6.86 19.99
CA LYS A 180 3.71 -8.13 20.19
C LYS A 180 4.62 -9.35 19.97
N ALA A 181 5.43 -9.34 18.91
CA ALA A 181 6.40 -10.41 18.66
C ALA A 181 7.43 -10.51 19.79
N ASN A 182 7.89 -9.37 20.32
CA ASN A 182 8.88 -9.30 21.38
C ASN A 182 8.39 -9.92 22.70
N ALA A 183 7.11 -9.73 23.02
CA ALA A 183 6.47 -10.32 24.19
C ALA A 183 6.48 -11.86 24.14
N LEU A 184 6.26 -12.45 22.97
CA LEU A 184 6.30 -13.91 22.78
C LEU A 184 7.73 -14.45 22.67
N ALA A 185 8.64 -13.69 22.09
CA ALA A 185 10.00 -14.11 21.77
C ALA A 185 11.04 -13.80 22.86
N LYS A 186 10.61 -13.47 24.09
CA LYS A 186 11.48 -13.17 25.24
C LYS A 186 12.59 -12.17 24.90
N ASN A 187 12.21 -11.02 24.34
CA ASN A 187 13.11 -9.92 23.97
C ASN A 187 13.94 -10.06 22.69
N LYS A 188 13.73 -11.11 21.86
CA LYS A 188 14.41 -11.27 20.56
C LYS A 188 14.29 -10.04 19.64
N TYR A 189 13.14 -9.36 19.67
CA TYR A 189 12.79 -8.26 18.76
C TYR A 189 12.96 -6.87 19.39
N GLN A 190 13.55 -6.79 20.59
CA GLN A 190 13.73 -5.56 21.33
C GLN A 190 14.61 -4.54 20.57
N PRO A 191 15.71 -4.94 19.90
CA PRO A 191 16.50 -3.99 19.11
C PRO A 191 15.70 -3.31 17.98
N GLN A 192 14.85 -4.07 17.28
CA GLN A 192 14.03 -3.55 16.18
C GLN A 192 12.91 -2.64 16.69
N LEU A 193 12.30 -2.99 17.83
CA LEU A 193 11.33 -2.13 18.50
C LEU A 193 11.97 -0.80 18.92
N PHE A 194 13.16 -0.86 19.54
CA PHE A 194 13.88 0.35 19.99
C PHE A 194 14.33 1.22 18.82
N ASP A 195 14.86 0.63 17.74
CA ASP A 195 15.20 1.36 16.50
C ASP A 195 13.96 2.05 15.92
N THR A 196 12.82 1.35 15.86
CA THR A 196 11.56 1.90 15.34
C THR A 196 11.09 3.09 16.17
N LEU A 197 11.02 2.96 17.50
CA LEU A 197 10.60 4.03 18.41
C LEU A 197 11.56 5.23 18.38
N ALA A 198 12.88 4.99 18.34
CA ALA A 198 13.87 6.06 18.28
C ALA A 198 13.81 6.86 16.97
N ARG A 199 13.55 6.19 15.84
CA ARG A 199 13.32 6.86 14.55
C ARG A 199 12.04 7.68 14.56
N ALA A 200 10.95 7.13 15.08
CA ALA A 200 9.68 7.83 15.18
C ALA A 200 9.78 9.08 16.08
N ASP A 201 10.49 8.99 17.21
CA ASP A 201 10.79 10.10 18.11
C ASP A 201 11.58 11.21 17.41
N LEU A 202 12.67 10.87 16.72
CA LEU A 202 13.44 11.86 15.93
C LEU A 202 12.63 12.54 14.84
N ARG A 203 11.62 11.84 14.31
CA ARG A 203 10.69 12.34 13.29
C ARG A 203 9.43 13.00 13.89
N LYS A 204 9.30 13.02 15.21
CA LYS A 204 8.18 13.62 15.96
C LYS A 204 6.82 13.02 15.62
N LEU A 205 6.75 11.70 15.44
CA LEU A 205 5.54 10.98 15.03
C LEU A 205 4.58 10.62 16.19
N ALA A 206 4.74 11.24 17.36
CA ALA A 206 3.87 11.11 18.53
C ALA A 206 3.49 9.67 18.93
N LEU A 207 4.37 8.67 18.70
CA LEU A 207 4.10 7.29 19.14
C LEU A 207 4.02 7.17 20.67
N ASP A 208 4.55 8.14 21.40
CA ASP A 208 4.45 8.22 22.86
C ASP A 208 3.06 8.65 23.36
N ASP A 209 2.11 8.96 22.46
CA ASP A 209 0.69 9.07 22.82
C ASP A 209 0.09 7.69 23.15
N ASP A 210 0.67 6.60 22.63
CA ASP A 210 0.32 5.24 23.03
C ASP A 210 0.96 4.91 24.41
N PRO A 211 0.16 4.53 25.43
CA PRO A 211 0.68 4.28 26.77
C PRO A 211 1.71 3.14 26.86
N GLU A 212 1.61 2.12 26.01
CA GLU A 212 2.57 1.01 25.99
C GLU A 212 3.92 1.48 25.45
N PHE A 213 3.93 2.22 24.34
CA PHE A 213 5.16 2.79 23.79
C PHE A 213 5.76 3.83 24.75
N ALA A 214 4.96 4.72 25.32
CA ALA A 214 5.41 5.70 26.30
C ALA A 214 6.09 5.06 27.51
N LYS A 215 5.55 3.93 28.00
CA LYS A 215 6.15 3.16 29.09
C LYS A 215 7.50 2.58 28.69
N ILE A 216 7.61 2.00 27.50
CA ILE A 216 8.86 1.42 26.99
C ILE A 216 9.93 2.51 26.82
N MET A 217 9.55 3.68 26.29
CA MET A 217 10.45 4.80 26.05
C MET A 217 11.00 5.44 27.34
N LYS A 218 10.43 5.11 28.49
CA LYS A 218 10.91 5.52 29.82
C LYS A 218 11.79 4.47 30.51
N THR A 219 11.95 3.29 29.92
CA THR A 219 12.77 2.23 30.53
C THR A 219 14.27 2.57 30.46
N PRO A 220 15.08 2.18 31.47
CA PRO A 220 16.52 2.39 31.43
C PRO A 220 17.19 1.78 30.19
N ALA A 221 16.70 0.62 29.73
CA ALA A 221 17.21 -0.04 28.54
C ALA A 221 17.00 0.79 27.27
N TYR A 222 15.79 1.34 27.07
CA TYR A 222 15.51 2.21 25.94
C TYR A 222 16.30 3.52 26.03
N LEU A 223 16.34 4.16 27.21
CA LEU A 223 17.07 5.41 27.40
C LEU A 223 18.57 5.24 27.12
N SER A 224 19.15 4.11 27.53
CA SER A 224 20.53 3.75 27.19
C SER A 224 20.72 3.59 25.68
N PHE A 225 19.83 2.85 25.01
CA PHE A 225 19.88 2.69 23.55
C PHE A 225 19.76 4.04 22.82
N ARG A 226 18.82 4.88 23.24
CA ARG A 226 18.50 6.16 22.61
C ARG A 226 19.65 7.16 22.68
N LYS A 227 20.47 7.11 23.74
CA LYS A 227 21.66 7.95 23.93
C LYS A 227 22.70 7.74 22.82
N ASP A 228 22.86 6.50 22.38
CA ASP A 228 23.85 6.11 21.37
C ASP A 228 23.25 6.07 19.96
N PHE A 229 21.93 6.18 19.84
CA PHE A 229 21.21 6.12 18.57
C PHE A 229 21.51 7.31 17.66
N LYS A 230 21.87 7.02 16.40
CA LYS A 230 22.06 8.01 15.33
C LYS A 230 21.32 7.54 14.09
N LEU A 231 20.66 8.47 13.40
CA LEU A 231 20.07 8.16 12.10
C LEU A 231 21.18 7.72 11.12
N PRO A 232 20.96 6.64 10.36
CA PRO A 232 21.84 6.30 9.26
C PRO A 232 21.90 7.49 8.28
N LYS A 233 23.07 7.75 7.70
CA LYS A 233 23.16 8.72 6.59
C LYS A 233 22.28 8.21 5.43
N LYS A 234 21.60 9.12 4.72
CA LYS A 234 20.58 8.84 3.68
C LYS A 234 20.97 7.74 2.67
N ASN A 235 22.27 7.52 2.44
CA ASN A 235 22.81 6.56 1.47
C ASN A 235 23.33 5.23 2.08
N THR A 236 23.02 4.91 3.34
CA THR A 236 23.57 3.73 4.04
C THR A 236 22.54 2.65 4.37
N ARG A 237 21.38 2.67 3.69
CA ARG A 237 20.38 1.61 3.87
C ARG A 237 20.96 0.25 3.41
N PRO A 238 20.96 -0.80 4.26
CA PRO A 238 21.38 -2.13 3.84
C PRO A 238 20.56 -2.58 2.62
N GLY A 239 21.23 -2.91 1.52
CA GLY A 239 20.60 -3.39 0.29
C GLY A 239 20.60 -2.42 -0.89
N ILE A 240 21.02 -1.16 -0.72
CA ILE A 240 21.17 -0.21 -1.84
C ILE A 240 22.65 0.14 -2.01
N ASN A 241 23.37 -0.66 -2.78
CA ASN A 241 24.74 -0.35 -3.17
C ASN A 241 24.74 0.52 -4.44
N LEU A 242 24.72 1.85 -4.29
CA LEU A 242 24.78 2.79 -5.43
C LEU A 242 26.17 2.91 -6.05
N SER A 243 27.14 2.08 -5.67
CA SER A 243 28.51 2.14 -6.20
C SER A 243 28.66 1.65 -7.65
N SER A 244 27.59 1.23 -8.33
CA SER A 244 27.65 0.71 -9.70
C SER A 244 27.12 1.63 -10.80
N ILE A 245 26.67 2.85 -10.50
CA ILE A 245 26.37 3.83 -11.57
C ILE A 245 27.63 4.65 -11.80
N SER A 246 28.58 4.06 -12.53
CA SER A 246 29.69 4.79 -13.14
C SER A 246 29.10 5.67 -14.24
N SER A 247 29.49 6.94 -14.23
CA SER A 247 29.09 7.98 -15.18
C SER A 247 29.84 7.91 -16.51
N ASP A 248 30.13 6.69 -16.98
CA ASP A 248 30.74 6.44 -18.28
C ASP A 248 29.83 5.52 -19.09
N ASP A 249 28.81 6.11 -19.71
CA ASP A 249 28.31 5.72 -21.02
C ASP A 249 27.44 6.88 -21.54
N ARG A 250 28.07 7.70 -22.40
CA ARG A 250 27.42 8.69 -23.27
C ARG A 250 27.08 8.05 -24.60
#